data_AF-A0A2G3PS48-F1
#
_entry.id   AF-A0A2G3PS48-F1
#
_cell.length_a   1.000
_cell.length_b   1.000
_cell.length_c   1.000
_cell.angle_alpha   90.00
_cell.angle_beta   90.00
_cell.angle_gamma   90.00
#
_symmetry.space_group_name_H-M   'P 1'
#
loop_
_entity.id
_entity.type
_entity.pdbx_description
1 polymer ?
#
loop_
_entity_poly.entity_id
_entity_poly.type
_entity_poly.pdbx_seq_one_letter_code
_entity_poly.pdbx_strand_id
1 'polypeptide(L)'
;MIMLAVAAIATHDLLIEIGWVRGQQWSHSAARWVAESSWQQWMWPASAAAVAVGLGCLWQSLRPRRRQYVQLAGHEALWTRRSDIARRCTSAVTALPGVVHAETVVGRRRVKVTVDASGVHDTVRTAVDEVLSAIDLPLRANIKTSVPRVAEGGRR
;
A
#
# COMPACT_ATOMS: atom_id res chain seq x y z
N MET A 1 14.00 14.19 -2.87
CA MET A 1 15.31 14.87 -2.96
C MET A 1 15.92 14.77 -4.34
N ILE A 2 16.18 13.58 -4.90
CA ILE A 2 16.82 13.44 -6.24
C ILE A 2 16.02 14.12 -7.37
N MET A 3 14.70 13.92 -7.43
CA MET A 3 13.85 14.57 -8.45
C MET A 3 13.88 16.10 -8.37
N LEU A 4 13.98 16.66 -7.15
CA LEU A 4 14.09 18.11 -6.96
C LEU A 4 15.44 18.63 -7.45
N ALA A 5 16.52 17.88 -7.23
CA ALA A 5 17.83 18.23 -7.76
C ALA A 5 17.87 18.21 -9.29
N VAL A 6 17.30 17.18 -9.92
CA VAL A 6 17.20 17.10 -11.39
C VAL A 6 16.36 18.26 -11.95
N ALA A 7 15.22 18.56 -11.31
CA ALA A 7 14.37 19.68 -11.72
C ALA A 7 15.09 21.03 -11.58
N ALA A 8 15.86 21.23 -10.51
CA ALA A 8 16.64 22.46 -10.31
C ALA A 8 17.72 22.64 -11.39
N ILE A 9 18.43 21.57 -11.75
CA ILE A 9 19.44 21.60 -12.82
C ILE A 9 18.79 21.91 -14.18
N ALA A 10 17.66 21.25 -14.50
CA ALA A 10 16.93 21.51 -15.74
C ALA A 10 16.41 22.96 -15.81
N THR A 11 15.92 23.50 -14.69
CA THR A 11 15.45 24.90 -14.60
C THR A 11 16.62 25.88 -14.78
N HIS A 12 17.77 25.59 -14.20
CA HIS A 12 18.98 26.41 -14.34
C HIS A 12 19.46 26.47 -15.79
N ASP A 13 19.53 25.33 -16.47
CA ASP A 13 19.94 25.29 -17.88
C ASP A 13 18.96 26.02 -18.80
N LEU A 14 17.64 25.92 -18.53
CA LEU A 14 16.61 26.67 -19.26
C LEU A 14 16.75 28.18 -19.05
N LEU A 15 17.02 28.61 -17.81
CA LEU A 15 17.25 30.03 -17.48
C LEU A 15 18.49 30.60 -18.19
N ILE A 16 19.51 29.78 -18.44
CA ILE A 16 20.68 30.16 -19.22
C ILE A 16 20.35 30.21 -20.72
N GLU A 17 19.58 29.24 -21.23
CA GLU A 17 19.18 29.19 -22.65
C GLU A 17 18.34 30.40 -23.07
N ILE A 18 17.40 30.82 -22.23
CA ILE A 18 16.57 32.01 -22.47
C ILE A 18 17.33 33.33 -22.22
N GLY A 19 18.61 33.27 -21.84
CA GLY A 19 19.49 34.43 -21.64
C GLY A 19 19.21 35.24 -20.38
N TRP A 20 18.36 34.76 -19.47
CA TRP A 20 18.05 35.44 -18.21
C TRP A 20 19.18 35.35 -17.19
N VAL A 21 19.96 34.27 -17.24
CA VAL A 21 21.12 34.04 -16.38
C VAL A 21 22.36 33.81 -17.25
N ARG A 22 23.46 34.51 -16.95
CA ARG A 22 24.74 34.28 -17.61
C ARG A 22 25.47 33.12 -16.94
N GLY A 23 25.89 32.13 -17.71
CA GLY A 23 26.59 30.95 -17.21
C GLY A 23 26.77 29.89 -18.28
N GLN A 24 27.51 28.82 -17.97
CA GLN A 24 27.67 27.67 -18.85
C GLN A 24 26.58 26.64 -18.55
N GLN A 25 25.88 26.16 -19.58
CA GLN A 25 24.88 25.10 -19.43
C GLN A 25 25.57 23.80 -18.99
N TRP A 26 25.18 23.28 -17.84
CA TRP A 26 25.81 22.10 -17.25
C TRP A 26 25.48 20.83 -18.03
N SER A 27 24.25 20.70 -18.54
CA SER A 27 23.86 19.58 -19.41
C SER A 27 24.62 19.56 -20.74
N HIS A 28 24.80 20.70 -21.39
CA HIS A 28 25.53 20.79 -22.65
C HIS A 28 27.02 20.48 -22.48
N SER A 29 27.64 20.97 -21.40
CA SER A 29 29.02 20.61 -21.05
C SER A 29 29.16 19.13 -20.71
N ALA A 30 28.23 18.57 -19.93
CA ALA A 30 28.24 17.15 -19.61
C ALA A 30 28.02 16.28 -20.87
N ALA A 31 27.11 16.67 -21.76
CA ALA A 31 26.85 15.98 -23.02
C ALA A 31 28.06 15.99 -23.94
N ARG A 32 28.77 17.13 -24.04
CA ARG A 32 30.01 17.23 -24.82
C ARG A 32 31.12 16.37 -24.23
N TRP A 33 31.28 16.38 -22.91
CA TRP A 33 32.23 15.52 -22.21
C TRP A 33 31.94 14.03 -22.44
N VAL A 34 30.67 13.62 -22.43
CA VAL A 34 30.27 12.25 -22.77
C VAL A 34 30.52 11.94 -24.26
N ALA A 35 30.27 12.88 -25.17
CA ALA A 35 30.46 12.70 -26.61
C ALA A 35 31.94 12.59 -27.02
N GLU A 36 32.82 13.31 -26.33
CA GLU A 36 34.27 13.24 -26.52
C GLU A 36 34.90 12.04 -25.80
N SER A 37 34.18 11.43 -24.86
CA SER A 37 34.66 10.25 -24.13
C SER A 37 34.52 8.99 -24.97
N SER A 38 35.66 8.39 -25.33
CA SER A 38 35.71 7.07 -25.96
C SER A 38 35.17 5.98 -25.02
N TRP A 39 34.65 4.89 -25.59
CA TRP A 39 34.09 3.79 -24.80
C TRP A 39 35.16 3.13 -23.91
N GLN A 40 35.06 3.31 -22.60
CA GLN A 40 35.98 2.77 -21.61
C GLN A 40 35.40 1.52 -20.95
N GLN A 41 36.25 0.61 -20.47
CA GLN A 41 35.82 -0.66 -19.88
C GLN A 41 34.90 -0.49 -18.64
N TRP A 42 35.01 0.61 -17.90
CA TRP A 42 34.12 0.93 -16.78
C TRP A 42 32.69 1.26 -17.19
N MET A 43 32.45 1.60 -18.46
CA MET A 43 31.11 1.93 -18.97
C MET A 43 30.22 0.69 -19.06
N TRP A 44 30.79 -0.51 -19.19
CA TRP A 44 30.05 -1.77 -19.14
C TRP A 44 29.30 -1.97 -17.82
N PRO A 45 29.96 -1.97 -16.64
CA PRO A 45 29.27 -2.10 -15.37
C PRO A 45 28.38 -0.88 -15.06
N ALA A 46 28.76 0.33 -15.48
CA ALA A 46 27.92 1.52 -15.31
C ALA A 46 26.58 1.40 -16.06
N SER A 47 26.63 0.91 -17.31
CA SER A 47 25.43 0.67 -18.12
C SER A 47 24.55 -0.42 -17.51
N ALA A 48 25.15 -1.52 -17.06
CA ALA A 48 24.43 -2.60 -16.37
C ALA A 48 23.74 -2.11 -15.09
N ALA A 49 24.42 -1.28 -14.30
CA ALA A 49 23.85 -0.68 -13.10
C ALA A 49 22.68 0.26 -13.43
N ALA A 50 22.80 1.10 -14.46
CA ALA A 50 21.73 1.99 -14.90
C ALA A 50 20.48 1.21 -15.34
N VAL A 51 20.66 0.12 -16.09
CA VAL A 51 19.56 -0.77 -16.49
C VAL A 51 18.90 -1.42 -15.27
N ALA A 52 19.69 -1.93 -14.31
CA ALA A 52 19.15 -2.53 -13.09
C ALA A 52 18.33 -1.53 -12.26
N VAL A 53 18.81 -0.29 -12.13
CA VAL A 53 18.09 0.79 -11.46
C VAL A 53 16.79 1.12 -12.20
N GLY A 54 16.84 1.27 -13.52
CA GLY A 54 15.66 1.53 -14.35
C GLY A 54 14.60 0.43 -14.21
N LEU A 55 15.00 -0.84 -14.25
CA LEU A 55 14.12 -1.98 -14.02
C LEU A 55 13.55 -1.98 -12.60
N GLY A 56 14.35 -1.63 -11.60
CA GLY A 56 13.89 -1.47 -10.22
C GLY A 56 12.81 -0.39 -10.08
N CYS A 57 13.01 0.78 -10.71
CA CYS A 57 12.02 1.85 -10.77
C CYS A 57 10.75 1.41 -11.50
N LEU A 58 10.87 0.75 -12.65
CA LEU A 58 9.74 0.22 -13.40
C LEU A 58 8.95 -0.80 -12.57
N TRP A 59 9.66 -1.70 -11.88
CA TRP A 59 9.04 -2.66 -10.96
C TRP A 59 8.27 -1.98 -9.82
N GLN A 60 8.85 -0.96 -9.18
CA GLN A 60 8.16 -0.20 -8.13
C GLN A 60 6.96 0.59 -8.67
N SER A 61 7.05 1.11 -9.90
CA SER A 61 5.96 1.85 -10.57
C SER A 61 4.80 0.92 -10.95
N LEU A 62 5.13 -0.23 -11.53
CA LEU A 62 4.16 -1.28 -11.87
C LEU A 62 3.62 -1.99 -10.64
N ARG A 63 4.28 -1.86 -9.48
CA ARG A 63 3.83 -2.47 -8.23
C ARG A 63 2.41 -1.97 -7.94
N PRO A 64 1.40 -2.85 -8.01
CA PRO A 64 0.02 -2.42 -7.94
C PRO A 64 -0.24 -1.77 -6.58
N ARG A 65 -0.41 -0.45 -6.60
CA ARG A 65 -0.82 0.35 -5.44
C ARG A 65 -2.11 -0.25 -4.93
N ARG A 66 -2.08 -0.85 -3.73
CA ARG A 66 -3.25 -1.54 -3.17
C ARG A 66 -4.41 -0.56 -3.12
N ARG A 67 -5.44 -0.75 -3.95
CA ARG A 67 -6.64 0.08 -3.96
C ARG A 67 -7.36 -0.05 -2.61
N GLN A 68 -7.31 1.02 -1.81
CA GLN A 68 -7.84 1.08 -0.45
C GLN A 68 -9.31 1.50 -0.38
N TYR A 69 -9.86 2.04 -1.47
CA TYR A 69 -11.24 2.55 -1.54
C TYR A 69 -12.16 1.49 -2.14
N VAL A 70 -13.27 1.26 -1.45
CA VAL A 70 -14.33 0.29 -1.76
C VAL A 70 -15.65 1.05 -1.76
N GLN A 71 -16.49 0.80 -2.75
CA GLN A 71 -17.82 1.41 -2.87
C GLN A 71 -18.82 0.69 -1.96
N LEU A 72 -19.75 1.44 -1.37
CA LEU A 72 -20.81 0.90 -0.50
C LEU A 72 -22.04 0.49 -1.34
N ALA A 73 -22.71 -0.62 -1.01
CA ALA A 73 -23.89 -1.04 -1.74
C ALA A 73 -25.03 -0.02 -1.59
N GLY A 74 -25.72 0.24 -2.71
CA GLY A 74 -26.85 1.18 -2.76
C GLY A 74 -26.48 2.66 -2.71
N HIS A 75 -25.19 3.03 -2.62
CA HIS A 75 -24.76 4.42 -2.59
C HIS A 75 -23.58 4.65 -3.55
N GLU A 76 -23.89 5.03 -4.79
CA GLU A 76 -22.88 5.19 -5.85
C GLU A 76 -21.81 6.25 -5.53
N ALA A 77 -22.14 7.25 -4.70
CA ALA A 77 -21.24 8.32 -4.30
C ALA A 77 -20.40 8.01 -3.04
N LEU A 78 -20.67 6.92 -2.32
CA LEU A 78 -20.05 6.68 -1.02
C LEU A 78 -18.90 5.65 -1.11
N TRP A 79 -17.69 6.13 -0.83
CA TRP A 79 -16.48 5.33 -0.82
C TRP A 79 -16.00 5.16 0.62
N THR A 80 -15.75 3.92 1.04
CA THR A 80 -15.23 3.59 2.36
C THR A 80 -13.86 2.91 2.26
N ARG A 81 -13.02 3.09 3.29
CA ARG A 81 -11.76 2.36 3.38
C ARG A 81 -11.99 0.95 3.87
N ARG A 82 -11.20 -0.01 3.36
CA ARG A 82 -11.21 -1.40 3.86
C ARG A 82 -10.96 -1.52 5.37
N SER A 83 -10.19 -0.59 5.96
CA SER A 83 -9.96 -0.52 7.40
C SER A 83 -11.23 -0.18 8.18
N ASP A 84 -12.09 0.67 7.63
CA ASP A 84 -13.32 1.08 8.30
C ASP A 84 -14.35 -0.05 8.25
N ILE A 85 -14.36 -0.85 7.17
CA ILE A 85 -15.11 -2.11 7.10
C ILE A 85 -14.66 -3.06 8.21
N ALA A 86 -13.34 -3.25 8.39
CA ALA A 86 -12.81 -4.08 9.47
C ALA A 86 -13.30 -3.59 10.83
N ARG A 87 -13.20 -2.29 11.09
CA ARG A 87 -13.64 -1.68 12.35
C ARG A 87 -15.13 -1.87 12.61
N ARG A 88 -15.99 -1.81 11.58
CA ARG A 88 -17.43 -2.14 11.69
C ARG A 88 -17.65 -3.62 12.01
N CYS A 89 -16.97 -4.54 11.32
CA CYS A 89 -17.05 -5.97 11.61
C CYS A 89 -16.58 -6.28 13.04
N THR A 90 -15.45 -5.70 13.49
CA THR A 90 -14.98 -5.84 14.87
C THR A 90 -16.03 -5.35 15.85
N SER A 91 -16.61 -4.16 15.63
CA SER A 91 -17.64 -3.62 16.52
C SER A 91 -18.88 -4.50 16.60
N ALA A 92 -19.35 -5.06 15.48
CA ALA A 92 -20.50 -5.96 15.46
C ALA A 92 -20.21 -7.27 16.20
N VAL A 93 -19.01 -7.82 16.03
CA VAL A 93 -18.59 -9.07 16.68
C VAL A 93 -18.33 -8.89 18.17
N THR A 94 -17.72 -7.77 18.59
CA THR A 94 -17.50 -7.47 20.02
C THR A 94 -18.80 -7.22 20.78
N ALA A 95 -19.86 -6.78 20.09
CA ALA A 95 -21.17 -6.60 20.70
C ALA A 95 -21.90 -7.93 21.00
N LEU A 96 -21.41 -9.07 20.51
CA LEU A 96 -22.03 -10.38 20.74
C LEU A 96 -21.70 -10.93 22.15
N PRO A 97 -22.69 -11.50 22.85
CA PRO A 97 -22.47 -12.13 24.15
C PRO A 97 -21.55 -13.35 24.00
N GLY A 98 -20.53 -13.45 24.88
CA GLY A 98 -19.54 -14.52 24.88
C GLY A 98 -18.24 -14.23 24.11
N VAL A 99 -18.10 -13.03 23.53
CA VAL A 99 -16.87 -12.58 22.86
C VAL A 99 -15.98 -11.78 23.81
N VAL A 100 -14.78 -12.29 24.09
CA VAL A 100 -13.81 -11.60 24.96
C VAL A 100 -12.91 -10.67 24.15
N HIS A 101 -12.50 -11.12 22.98
CA HIS A 101 -11.69 -10.34 22.06
C HIS A 101 -12.04 -10.68 20.61
N ALA A 102 -12.03 -9.66 19.74
CA ALA A 102 -12.29 -9.81 18.33
C ALA A 102 -11.32 -8.95 17.52
N GLU A 103 -10.62 -9.57 16.59
CA GLU A 103 -9.75 -8.91 15.62
C GLU A 103 -10.25 -9.20 14.21
N THR A 104 -10.33 -8.18 13.37
CA THR A 104 -10.75 -8.37 11.98
C THR A 104 -9.76 -7.75 11.00
N VAL A 105 -9.51 -8.48 9.91
CA VAL A 105 -8.60 -8.07 8.85
C VAL A 105 -9.31 -8.22 7.52
N VAL A 106 -9.57 -7.10 6.85
CA VAL A 106 -10.21 -7.05 5.54
C VAL A 106 -9.15 -7.10 4.44
N GLY A 107 -9.06 -8.23 3.75
CA GLY A 107 -8.20 -8.43 2.58
C GLY A 107 -8.86 -8.00 1.27
N ARG A 108 -8.25 -8.38 0.14
CA ARG A 108 -8.76 -8.04 -1.21
C ARG A 108 -10.10 -8.73 -1.54
N ARG A 109 -10.24 -10.00 -1.15
CA ARG A 109 -11.38 -10.90 -1.48
C ARG A 109 -12.00 -11.59 -0.27
N ARG A 110 -11.42 -11.40 0.92
CA ARG A 110 -11.79 -12.15 2.12
C ARG A 110 -11.73 -11.24 3.34
N VAL A 111 -12.67 -11.40 4.26
CA VAL A 111 -12.61 -10.82 5.60
C VAL A 111 -12.20 -11.93 6.55
N LYS A 112 -11.07 -11.76 7.23
CA LYS A 112 -10.64 -12.67 8.29
C LYS A 112 -11.13 -12.11 9.61
N VAL A 113 -11.87 -12.90 10.38
CA VAL A 113 -12.35 -12.55 11.72
C VAL A 113 -11.76 -13.55 12.69
N THR A 114 -10.91 -13.09 13.60
CA THR A 114 -10.38 -13.88 14.70
C THR A 114 -11.17 -13.54 15.95
N VAL A 115 -11.82 -14.52 16.56
CA VAL A 115 -12.62 -14.33 17.77
C VAL A 115 -12.10 -15.24 18.85
N ASP A 116 -11.88 -14.67 20.04
CA ASP A 116 -11.62 -15.42 21.26
C ASP A 116 -12.97 -15.72 21.95
N ALA A 117 -13.61 -16.79 21.49
CA ALA A 117 -14.87 -17.29 22.01
C ALA A 117 -15.08 -18.77 21.64
N SER A 118 -15.63 -19.57 22.55
CA SER A 118 -16.02 -20.96 22.29
C SER A 118 -17.50 -21.02 21.89
N GLY A 119 -17.81 -21.76 20.81
CA GLY A 119 -19.20 -22.08 20.44
C GLY A 119 -20.02 -20.95 19.79
N VAL A 120 -19.43 -19.77 19.50
CA VAL A 120 -20.15 -18.61 18.93
C VAL A 120 -19.94 -18.47 17.41
N HIS A 121 -19.45 -19.51 16.73
CA HIS A 121 -19.05 -19.43 15.32
C HIS A 121 -20.18 -19.01 14.38
N ASP A 122 -21.38 -19.56 14.55
CA ASP A 122 -22.50 -19.28 13.65
C ASP A 122 -23.10 -17.90 13.91
N THR A 123 -23.20 -17.47 15.17
CA THR A 123 -23.63 -16.12 15.54
C THR A 123 -22.66 -15.05 15.00
N VAL A 124 -21.35 -15.29 15.10
CA VAL A 124 -20.31 -14.42 14.52
C VAL A 124 -20.44 -14.37 13.01
N ARG A 125 -20.69 -15.52 12.36
CA ARG A 125 -20.89 -15.58 10.91
C ARG A 125 -22.07 -14.75 10.46
N THR A 126 -23.23 -14.91 11.11
CA THR A 126 -24.44 -14.15 10.79
C THR A 126 -24.22 -12.64 10.96
N ALA A 127 -23.60 -12.21 12.07
CA ALA A 127 -23.32 -10.79 12.31
C ALA A 127 -22.34 -10.19 11.27
N VAL A 128 -21.33 -10.97 10.85
CA VAL A 128 -20.39 -10.53 9.82
C VAL A 128 -21.06 -10.49 8.44
N ASP A 129 -21.87 -11.48 8.10
CA ASP A 129 -22.60 -11.52 6.83
C ASP A 129 -23.64 -10.39 6.73
N GLU A 130 -24.29 -10.00 7.83
CA GLU A 130 -25.16 -8.82 7.88
C GLU A 130 -24.38 -7.54 7.54
N VAL A 131 -23.24 -7.31 8.17
CA VAL A 131 -22.38 -6.14 7.87
C VAL A 131 -21.86 -6.17 6.43
N LEU A 132 -21.54 -7.36 5.90
CA LEU A 132 -21.07 -7.55 4.53
C LEU A 132 -22.18 -7.35 3.49
N SER A 133 -23.43 -7.65 3.82
CA SER A 133 -24.57 -7.47 2.90
C SER A 133 -24.79 -6.01 2.49
N ALA A 134 -24.36 -5.06 3.33
CA ALA A 134 -24.40 -3.63 3.04
C ALA A 134 -23.25 -3.15 2.12
N ILE A 135 -22.35 -4.04 1.67
CA ILE A 135 -21.16 -3.70 0.90
C ILE A 135 -21.23 -4.37 -0.48
N ASP A 136 -20.99 -3.60 -1.54
CA ASP A 136 -21.10 -4.05 -2.93
C ASP A 136 -19.83 -4.80 -3.39
N LEU A 137 -19.35 -5.73 -2.57
CA LEU A 137 -18.26 -6.62 -2.94
C LEU A 137 -18.56 -8.06 -2.55
N PRO A 138 -18.21 -9.03 -3.42
CA PRO A 138 -18.25 -10.45 -3.07
C PRO A 138 -17.07 -10.79 -2.14
N LEU A 139 -17.15 -10.31 -0.89
CA LEU A 139 -16.20 -10.62 0.18
C LEU A 139 -16.62 -11.94 0.83
N ARG A 140 -15.69 -12.89 0.92
CA ARG A 140 -15.93 -14.15 1.64
C ARG A 140 -15.49 -14.03 3.11
N ALA A 141 -16.37 -14.35 4.05
CA ALA A 141 -16.02 -14.44 5.46
C ALA A 141 -15.14 -15.68 5.74
N ASN A 142 -14.04 -15.48 6.48
CA ASN A 142 -13.16 -16.52 6.97
C ASN A 142 -13.01 -16.33 8.49
N ILE A 143 -13.67 -17.19 9.26
CA ILE A 143 -13.75 -17.06 10.71
C ILE A 143 -12.75 -18.03 11.33
N LYS A 144 -11.89 -17.54 12.21
CA LYS A 144 -11.01 -18.33 13.06
C LYS A 144 -11.44 -18.11 14.50
N THR A 145 -11.97 -19.15 15.13
CA THR A 145 -12.20 -19.15 16.58
C THR A 145 -10.93 -19.64 17.26
N SER A 146 -10.32 -18.78 18.08
CA SER A 146 -9.30 -19.21 19.02
C SER A 146 -9.98 -19.43 20.38
N VAL A 147 -9.58 -20.46 21.10
CA VAL A 147 -9.97 -20.55 22.52
C VAL A 147 -9.03 -19.63 23.28
N PRO A 148 -9.52 -18.70 24.12
CA PRO A 148 -8.65 -17.88 24.94
C PRO A 148 -7.78 -18.83 25.78
N ARG A 149 -6.47 -18.80 25.55
CA ARG A 149 -5.52 -19.43 26.46
C ARG A 149 -5.65 -18.65 27.76
N VAL A 150 -6.42 -19.17 28.69
CA VAL A 150 -6.46 -18.69 30.07
C VAL A 150 -5.00 -18.67 30.52
N ALA A 151 -4.42 -17.48 30.58
CA ALA A 151 -3.17 -17.30 31.28
C ALA A 151 -3.51 -17.62 32.73
N GLU A 152 -3.16 -18.84 33.17
CA GLU A 152 -3.17 -19.22 34.56
C GLU A 152 -2.22 -18.29 35.31
N GLY A 153 -2.74 -17.14 35.72
CA GLY A 153 -2.20 -16.36 36.81
C GLY A 153 -2.54 -17.07 38.11
N GLY A 154 -1.66 -17.98 38.54
CA GLY A 154 -1.60 -18.54 39.90
C GLY A 154 -0.16 -18.50 40.37
N ARG A 155 0.26 -17.44 41.05
CA ARG A 155 0.37 -17.33 42.52
C ARG A 155 1.31 -18.37 43.16
N ARG A 156 2.53 -17.95 43.51
CA ARG A 156 3.00 -17.65 44.89
C ARG A 156 4.52 -17.46 44.90
#